data_AF-A0A7K2AI86-F1
#
_entry.id   AF-A0A7K2AI86-F1
#
_cell.length_a   1.000
_cell.length_b   1.000
_cell.length_c   1.000
_cell.angle_alpha   90.00
_cell.angle_beta   90.00
_cell.angle_gamma   90.00
#
_symmetry.space_group_name_H-M   'P 1'
#
loop_
_entity.id
_entity.type
_entity.pdbx_description
1 polymer ?
#
loop_
_entity_poly.entity_id
_entity_poly.type
_entity_poly.pdbx_seq_one_letter_code
_entity_poly.pdbx_strand_id
1 'polypeptide(L)'
;MVSRNTRHDPLFDFILYLITSARTSLDERAIYGSYRLIEGASRLIEAAEEIPGLDVDDLLRDIRSSIDRNKTRMMLEKDAYRTWLTDLAAGLASESVKRNMGDID
;
A
#
# COMPACT_ATOMS: atom_id res chain seq x y z
N MET A 1 -0.85 7.18 38.42
CA MET A 1 -1.59 6.83 37.19
C MET A 1 -0.99 7.66 36.06
N VAL A 2 -0.04 7.10 35.31
CA VAL A 2 0.57 7.81 34.18
C VAL A 2 -0.44 7.78 33.04
N SER A 3 -0.93 8.94 32.63
CA SER A 3 -1.63 9.07 31.36
C SER A 3 -0.65 8.68 30.26
N ARG A 4 -0.72 7.44 29.79
CA ARG A 4 -0.16 7.09 28.49
C ARG A 4 -1.05 7.78 27.48
N ASN A 5 -0.67 9.01 27.16
CA ASN A 5 -1.07 9.61 25.90
C ASN A 5 -0.39 8.75 24.82
N THR A 6 -1.02 7.65 24.40
CA THR A 6 -0.60 6.89 23.22
C THR A 6 -0.84 7.81 22.04
N ARG A 7 0.14 8.67 21.77
CA ARG A 7 0.20 9.47 20.55
C ARG A 7 0.18 8.45 19.40
N HIS A 8 -0.80 8.59 18.51
CA HIS A 8 -0.85 7.84 17.26
C HIS A 8 0.49 8.03 16.53
N ASP A 9 1.14 6.93 16.15
CA ASP A 9 2.41 6.93 15.42
C ASP A 9 2.20 6.12 14.13
N PRO A 10 1.81 6.80 13.03
CA PRO A 10 1.46 6.13 11.78
C PRO A 10 2.60 5.29 11.21
N LEU A 11 3.85 5.72 11.43
CA LEU A 11 5.03 4.98 10.98
C LEU A 11 5.20 3.70 11.81
N PHE A 12 5.06 3.77 13.14
CA PHE A 12 5.09 2.58 13.98
C PHE A 12 4.00 1.57 13.60
N ASP A 13 2.77 2.03 13.38
CA ASP A 13 1.65 1.17 13.02
C ASP A 13 1.85 0.51 11.65
N PHE A 14 2.42 1.23 10.68
CA PHE A 14 2.80 0.67 9.39
C PHE A 14 3.90 -0.38 9.51
N ILE A 15 4.96 -0.12 10.28
CA ILE A 15 6.04 -1.09 10.53
C ILE A 15 5.53 -2.34 11.25
N LEU A 16 4.67 -2.17 12.26
CA LEU A 16 4.01 -3.28 12.95
C LEU A 16 3.23 -4.16 11.96
N TYR A 17 2.46 -3.54 11.06
CA TYR A 17 1.75 -4.24 10.00
C TYR A 17 2.69 -5.04 9.09
N LEU A 18 3.80 -4.44 8.62
CA LEU A 18 4.75 -5.13 7.74
C LEU A 18 5.43 -6.33 8.42
N ILE A 19 5.89 -6.17 9.65
CA ILE A 19 6.59 -7.24 10.38
C ILE A 19 5.65 -8.41 10.69
N THR A 20 4.43 -8.11 11.15
CA THR A 20 3.42 -9.16 11.40
C THR A 20 2.97 -9.84 10.11
N SER A 21 2.83 -9.09 9.02
CA SER A 21 2.55 -9.59 7.67
C SER A 21 3.66 -10.51 7.15
N ALA A 22 4.92 -10.15 7.35
CA ALA A 22 6.06 -10.98 6.96
C ALA A 22 6.08 -12.31 7.72
N ARG A 23 5.89 -12.28 9.05
CA ARG A 23 5.86 -13.50 9.86
C ARG A 23 4.72 -14.43 9.46
N THR A 24 3.51 -13.89 9.30
CA THR A 24 2.31 -14.68 8.96
C THR A 24 2.38 -15.25 7.54
N SER A 25 3.08 -14.59 6.62
CA SER A 25 3.27 -15.08 5.25
C SER A 25 4.11 -16.36 5.16
N LEU A 26 4.84 -16.75 6.21
CA LEU A 26 5.57 -18.02 6.26
C LEU A 26 4.62 -19.23 6.40
N ASP A 27 3.45 -19.04 7.00
CA ASP A 27 2.52 -20.13 7.35
C ASP A 27 1.27 -20.16 6.45
N GLU A 28 1.13 -19.20 5.54
CA GLU A 28 -0.08 -19.01 4.74
C GLU A 28 0.10 -19.33 3.24
N ARG A 29 -1.02 -19.45 2.52
CA ARG A 29 -1.00 -19.59 1.06
C ARG A 29 -0.36 -18.36 0.42
N ALA A 30 0.51 -18.58 -0.57
CA ALA A 30 1.27 -17.53 -1.26
C ALA A 30 0.42 -16.36 -1.78
N ILE A 31 -0.83 -16.59 -2.18
CA ILE A 31 -1.74 -15.53 -2.64
C ILE A 31 -1.98 -14.44 -1.58
N TYR A 32 -1.98 -14.80 -0.28
CA TYR A 32 -2.12 -13.82 0.81
C TYR A 32 -0.88 -12.93 0.95
N GLY A 33 0.29 -13.39 0.50
CA GLY A 33 1.48 -12.55 0.39
C GLY A 33 1.24 -11.37 -0.55
N SER A 34 0.64 -11.61 -1.72
CA SER A 34 0.30 -10.52 -2.66
C SER A 34 -0.71 -9.53 -2.07
N TYR A 35 -1.71 -10.04 -1.34
CA TYR A 35 -2.70 -9.21 -0.63
C TYR A 35 -2.02 -8.32 0.42
N ARG A 36 -1.08 -8.86 1.18
CA ARG A 36 -0.37 -8.08 2.21
C ARG A 36 0.46 -6.95 1.64
N LEU A 37 1.09 -7.17 0.48
CA LEU A 37 1.89 -6.15 -0.19
C LEU A 37 1.02 -4.97 -0.63
N ILE A 38 -0.13 -5.21 -1.27
CA ILE A 38 -1.03 -4.13 -1.67
C ILE A 38 -1.67 -3.43 -0.48
N GLU A 39 -2.08 -4.17 0.56
CA GLU A 39 -2.63 -3.59 1.78
C GLU A 39 -1.57 -2.77 2.51
N GLY A 40 -0.31 -3.21 2.46
CA GLY A 40 0.83 -2.43 2.94
C GLY A 40 1.00 -1.13 2.15
N ALA A 41 0.91 -1.17 0.82
CA ALA A 41 0.96 0.05 0.01
C ALA A 41 -0.19 1.03 0.37
N SER A 42 -1.42 0.53 0.55
CA SER A 42 -2.56 1.36 0.98
C SER A 42 -2.30 2.02 2.34
N ARG A 43 -1.83 1.23 3.33
CA ARG A 43 -1.49 1.72 4.67
C ARG A 43 -0.33 2.70 4.69
N LEU A 44 0.68 2.52 3.82
CA LEU A 44 1.77 3.47 3.70
C LEU A 44 1.29 4.82 3.19
N ILE A 45 0.41 4.83 2.19
CA ILE A 45 -0.19 6.07 1.67
C ILE A 45 -1.01 6.74 2.77
N GLU A 46 -1.84 5.98 3.50
CA GLU A 46 -2.60 6.50 4.66
C GLU A 46 -1.69 7.08 5.75
N ALA A 47 -0.64 6.35 6.14
CA ALA A 47 0.32 6.83 7.13
C ALA A 47 1.06 8.09 6.66
N ALA A 48 1.35 8.20 5.36
CA ALA A 48 1.99 9.37 4.78
C ALA A 48 1.11 10.62 4.85
N GLU A 49 -0.22 10.48 4.67
CA GLU A 49 -1.18 11.60 4.80
C GLU A 49 -1.22 12.18 6.23
N GLU A 50 -0.82 11.40 7.24
CA GLU A 50 -0.80 11.82 8.64
C GLU A 50 0.54 12.41 9.10
N ILE A 51 1.61 12.29 8.30
CA ILE A 51 2.94 12.77 8.65
C ILE A 51 3.11 14.23 8.16
N PRO A 52 3.33 15.20 9.07
CA PRO A 52 3.51 16.60 8.67
C PRO A 52 4.69 16.79 7.70
N GLY A 53 4.43 17.46 6.58
CA GLY A 53 5.45 17.80 5.58
C GLY A 53 5.73 16.73 4.53
N LEU A 54 5.00 15.61 4.55
CA LEU A 54 5.04 14.61 3.48
C LEU A 54 3.87 14.85 2.52
N ASP A 55 4.17 15.05 1.24
CA ASP A 55 3.14 15.25 0.22
C ASP A 55 2.67 13.92 -0.37
N VAL A 56 1.35 13.77 -0.45
CA VAL A 56 0.69 12.63 -1.09
C VAL A 56 -0.12 13.22 -2.23
N ASP A 57 0.29 12.93 -3.46
CA ASP A 57 -0.39 13.43 -4.65
C ASP A 57 -1.68 12.65 -4.96
N ASP A 58 -2.48 13.20 -5.88
CA ASP A 58 -3.77 12.62 -6.26
C ASP A 58 -3.66 11.22 -6.85
N LEU A 59 -2.55 10.92 -7.56
CA LEU A 59 -2.31 9.58 -8.09
C LEU A 59 -2.17 8.56 -6.95
N LEU A 60 -1.41 8.89 -5.90
CA LEU A 60 -1.28 8.00 -4.74
C LEU A 60 -2.62 7.78 -4.03
N ARG A 61 -3.46 8.81 -3.90
CA ARG A 61 -4.83 8.69 -3.34
C ARG A 61 -5.72 7.81 -4.21
N ASP A 62 -5.62 7.93 -5.52
CA ASP A 62 -6.36 7.11 -6.47
C ASP A 62 -5.92 5.64 -6.42
N ILE A 63 -4.61 5.40 -6.26
CA ILE A 63 -4.04 4.05 -6.07
C ILE A 63 -4.58 3.44 -4.78
N ARG A 64 -4.53 4.17 -3.66
CA ARG A 64 -5.09 3.71 -2.38
C ARG A 64 -6.55 3.30 -2.53
N SER A 65 -7.35 4.18 -3.13
CA SER A 65 -8.77 3.95 -3.40
C SER A 65 -9.00 2.74 -4.31
N SER A 66 -8.13 2.52 -5.30
CA SER A 66 -8.17 1.34 -6.17
C SER A 66 -7.86 0.04 -5.39
N ILE A 67 -6.87 0.06 -4.51
CA ILE A 67 -6.52 -1.07 -3.64
C ILE A 67 -7.69 -1.45 -2.76
N ASP A 68 -8.30 -0.48 -2.07
CA ASP A 68 -9.41 -0.77 -1.14
C ASP A 68 -10.62 -1.40 -1.83
N ARG A 69 -10.90 -1.02 -3.09
CA ARG A 69 -11.97 -1.61 -3.90
C ARG A 69 -11.66 -3.02 -4.42
N ASN A 70 -10.39 -3.35 -4.65
CA ASN A 70 -10.02 -4.56 -5.41
C ASN A 70 -9.28 -5.63 -4.59
N LYS A 71 -8.72 -5.30 -3.42
CA LYS A 71 -7.88 -6.20 -2.62
C LYS A 71 -8.55 -7.53 -2.25
N THR A 72 -9.86 -7.54 -2.06
CA THR A 72 -10.63 -8.74 -1.70
C THR A 72 -10.89 -9.69 -2.88
N ARG A 73 -10.70 -9.24 -4.13
CA ARG A 73 -10.89 -10.08 -5.34
C ARG A 73 -10.01 -11.33 -5.32
N MET A 74 -8.88 -11.30 -4.62
CA MET A 74 -7.99 -12.46 -4.45
C MET A 74 -8.71 -13.70 -3.89
N MET A 75 -9.83 -13.54 -3.18
CA MET A 75 -10.58 -14.64 -2.59
C MET A 75 -11.45 -15.39 -3.61
N LEU A 76 -12.12 -14.67 -4.52
CA LEU A 76 -13.20 -15.22 -5.36
C LEU A 76 -12.95 -15.04 -6.87
N GLU A 77 -12.13 -14.07 -7.26
CA GLU A 77 -11.94 -13.63 -8.66
C GLU A 77 -10.44 -13.50 -8.97
N LYS A 78 -9.69 -14.61 -8.84
CA LYS A 78 -8.22 -14.61 -8.93
C LYS A 78 -7.67 -14.05 -10.24
N ASP A 79 -8.32 -14.34 -11.37
CA ASP A 79 -7.90 -13.83 -12.67
C ASP A 79 -8.14 -12.32 -12.77
N ALA A 80 -9.30 -11.83 -12.31
CA ALA A 80 -9.58 -10.40 -12.24
C ALA A 80 -8.61 -9.67 -11.30
N TYR A 81 -8.25 -10.29 -10.18
CA TYR A 81 -7.24 -9.77 -9.26
C TYR A 81 -5.85 -9.71 -9.92
N ARG A 82 -5.46 -10.75 -10.66
CA ARG A 82 -4.18 -10.77 -11.40
C ARG A 82 -4.13 -9.71 -12.50
N THR A 83 -5.19 -9.57 -13.29
CA THR A 83 -5.30 -8.53 -14.32
C THR A 83 -5.18 -7.15 -13.68
N TRP A 84 -5.96 -6.89 -12.62
CA TRP A 84 -5.89 -5.63 -11.90
C TRP A 84 -4.49 -5.32 -11.35
N LEU A 85 -3.80 -6.28 -10.74
CA LEU A 85 -2.41 -6.10 -10.29
C LEU A 85 -1.46 -5.77 -11.45
N THR A 86 -1.66 -6.42 -12.59
CA THR A 86 -0.85 -6.19 -13.80
C THR A 86 -1.04 -4.78 -14.33
N ASP A 87 -2.29 -4.34 -14.42
CA ASP A 87 -2.65 -2.99 -14.88
C ASP A 87 -2.14 -1.92 -13.91
N LEU A 88 -2.27 -2.15 -12.60
CA LEU A 88 -1.77 -1.24 -11.57
C LEU A 88 -0.25 -1.08 -11.65
N ALA A 89 0.48 -2.19 -11.82
CA ALA A 89 1.94 -2.16 -11.97
C ALA A 89 2.37 -1.44 -13.26
N ALA A 90 1.68 -1.66 -14.37
CA ALA A 90 1.97 -0.97 -15.64
C ALA A 90 1.70 0.54 -15.56
N GLY A 91 0.63 0.94 -14.86
CA GLY A 91 0.31 2.34 -14.60
C GLY A 91 1.41 3.04 -13.79
N LEU A 92 1.86 2.41 -12.71
CA LEU A 92 2.96 2.91 -11.87
C LEU A 92 4.30 2.96 -12.61
N ALA A 93 4.61 1.97 -13.45
CA ALA A 93 5.81 1.99 -14.27
C ALA A 93 5.79 3.18 -15.27
N SER A 94 4.64 3.42 -15.90
CA SER A 94 4.45 4.55 -16.82
C SER A 94 4.60 5.88 -16.10
N GLU A 95 4.05 6.00 -14.89
CA GLU A 95 4.20 7.19 -14.06
C GLU A 95 5.66 7.41 -13.64
N SER A 96 6.38 6.35 -13.24
CA SER A 96 7.78 6.44 -12.83
C SER A 96 8.65 7.03 -13.96
N VAL A 97 8.38 6.67 -15.21
CA VAL A 97 9.05 7.28 -16.37
C VAL A 97 8.76 8.78 -16.47
N LYS A 98 7.50 9.19 -16.31
CA LYS A 98 7.13 10.62 -16.38
C LYS A 98 7.81 11.44 -15.28
N ARG A 99 7.81 10.94 -14.04
CA ARG A 99 8.47 11.62 -12.91
C ARG A 99 9.96 11.77 -13.14
N ASN A 100 10.63 10.71 -13.61
CA ASN A 100 12.06 10.75 -13.90
C ASN A 100 12.42 11.62 -15.12
N MET A 101 11.50 11.79 -16.09
CA MET A 101 11.70 12.67 -17.25
C MET A 101 11.40 14.14 -16.94
N GLY A 102 10.61 14.42 -15.90
CA GLY A 102 10.34 15.78 -15.41
C GLY A 102 11.53 16.42 -14.68
N ASP A 103 12.58 15.65 -14.38
CA ASP A 103 13.83 16.12 -13.77
C ASP A 103 14.92 16.50 -14.82
N ILE A 104 14.54 16.64 -16.10
CA ILE A 104 15.41 17.21 -17.14
C ILE A 104 15.02 18.67 -17.37
N ASP A 105 15.40 19.53 -16.42
CA ASP A 105 15.53 20.99 -16.62
C ASP A 105 16.97 21.42 -16.32
#